data_AF-A0A838MI97-F1
#
_entry.id   AF-A0A838MI97-F1
#
_cell.length_a   1.000
_cell.length_b   1.000
_cell.length_c   1.000
_cell.angle_alpha   90.00
_cell.angle_beta   90.00
_cell.angle_gamma   90.00
#
_symmetry.space_group_name_H-M   'P 1'
#
loop_
_entity.id
_entity.type
_entity.pdbx_description
1 polymer ?
#
loop_
_entity_poly.entity_id
_entity_poly.type
_entity_poly.pdbx_seq_one_letter_code
_entity_poly.pdbx_strand_id
1 'polypeptide(L)'
;MANSNLTNAKRAKNDEFYTQYGDIQKEIGAYLEYNGDVFRGKVVYCNCDDPFESNFFRYFALNFNKIGLKQLITTSYKPSPVANTQLSLFGDDKTLTRNHLCASGAKGRPKVTANKFIINEARDIDGDGEFNLKDIAKQLKANKNNEWTPLENDGDFRSDECIKLLKQSDIVITNPPFSLFREYVKQLFDYNKKFVIIGSMNAITYKEIFPLIKNNKMWLGNGFRAGNAYFFTPNAREYASGVLDDKTGLVKFRNCHWFTNLDHGRRHQSLQLMTMKNNLKYSKHKEIQGKKAYDKYDNYNAIEVPFTDSIPSDYDGVMGVPISFLDKYCPEQFEIVKFRHGNDDKDLRLKDGKCPYFRVLIKHKKK
;
A
#
# COMPACT_ATOMS: atom_id res chain seq x y z
N MET A 1 20.53 -2.16 30.03
CA MET A 1 20.03 -2.29 28.65
C MET A 1 18.91 -3.34 28.55
N ALA A 2 17.72 -3.07 29.11
CA ALA A 2 16.58 -4.02 29.08
C ALA A 2 15.22 -3.39 28.72
N ASN A 3 15.15 -2.07 28.50
CA ASN A 3 13.87 -1.38 28.26
C ASN A 3 13.61 -1.00 26.79
N SER A 4 14.60 -0.97 25.90
CA SER A 4 14.38 -0.61 24.48
C SER A 4 13.53 -1.64 23.74
N ASN A 5 13.79 -2.93 23.97
CA ASN A 5 13.09 -4.02 23.26
C ASN A 5 11.62 -4.15 23.70
N LEU A 6 11.31 -3.91 24.98
CA LEU A 6 9.94 -3.90 25.50
C LEU A 6 9.15 -2.68 25.02
N THR A 7 9.77 -1.50 24.93
CA THR A 7 9.12 -0.31 24.35
C THR A 7 8.90 -0.47 22.85
N ASN A 8 9.83 -1.10 22.13
CA ASN A 8 9.70 -1.39 20.70
C ASN A 8 8.62 -2.44 20.42
N ALA A 9 8.57 -3.54 21.19
CA ALA A 9 7.51 -4.55 21.07
C ALA A 9 6.12 -3.99 21.43
N LYS A 10 6.05 -3.12 22.46
CA LYS A 10 4.80 -2.39 22.78
C LYS A 10 4.39 -1.46 21.65
N ARG A 11 5.33 -0.75 20.99
CA ARG A 11 5.04 0.11 19.83
C ARG A 11 4.58 -0.70 18.62
N ALA A 12 5.28 -1.78 18.28
CA ALA A 12 4.94 -2.68 17.17
C ALA A 12 3.52 -3.27 17.30
N LYS A 13 3.14 -3.71 18.51
CA LYS A 13 1.78 -4.22 18.79
C LYS A 13 0.67 -3.17 18.55
N ASN A 14 0.99 -1.89 18.58
CA ASN A 14 0.01 -0.82 18.38
C ASN A 14 -0.19 -0.42 16.92
N ASP A 15 0.67 -0.93 16.03
CA ASP A 15 0.69 -0.61 14.62
C ASP A 15 0.11 -1.77 13.77
N GLU A 16 -0.59 -2.73 14.40
CA GLU A 16 -1.28 -3.83 13.72
C GLU A 16 -2.59 -3.34 13.08
N PHE A 17 -2.53 -3.13 11.76
CA PHE A 17 -3.63 -2.72 10.92
C PHE A 17 -3.85 -3.73 9.78
N TYR A 18 -4.98 -4.43 9.81
CA TYR A 18 -5.33 -5.44 8.83
C TYR A 18 -6.13 -4.83 7.70
N THR A 19 -5.65 -5.01 6.47
CA THR A 19 -6.25 -4.46 5.25
C THR A 19 -7.50 -5.28 4.88
N GLN A 20 -8.54 -4.64 4.35
CA GLN A 20 -9.75 -5.34 3.93
C GLN A 20 -9.55 -6.10 2.62
N TYR A 21 -10.19 -7.27 2.52
CA TYR A 21 -10.19 -8.08 1.30
C TYR A 21 -10.67 -7.31 0.07
N GLY A 22 -11.74 -6.52 0.20
CA GLY A 22 -12.29 -5.74 -0.91
C GLY A 22 -11.32 -4.66 -1.44
N ASP A 23 -10.53 -4.05 -0.57
CA ASP A 23 -9.50 -3.08 -0.97
C ASP A 23 -8.36 -3.77 -1.72
N ILE A 24 -7.93 -4.95 -1.24
CA ILE A 24 -6.91 -5.77 -1.92
C ILE A 24 -7.42 -6.23 -3.28
N GLN A 25 -8.63 -6.78 -3.35
CA GLN A 25 -9.22 -7.23 -4.61
C GLN A 25 -9.29 -6.10 -5.64
N LYS A 26 -9.70 -4.90 -5.22
CA LYS A 26 -9.79 -3.73 -6.10
C LYS A 26 -8.42 -3.24 -6.56
N GLU A 27 -7.44 -3.22 -5.65
CA GLU A 27 -6.07 -2.82 -5.98
C GLU A 27 -5.44 -3.82 -6.94
N ILE A 28 -5.44 -5.12 -6.61
CA ILE A 28 -4.86 -6.18 -7.44
C ILE A 28 -5.57 -6.33 -8.79
N GLY A 29 -6.89 -6.15 -8.81
CA GLY A 29 -7.69 -6.14 -10.03
C GLY A 29 -7.19 -5.12 -11.07
N ALA A 30 -6.74 -3.93 -10.64
CA ALA A 30 -6.25 -2.90 -11.56
C ALA A 30 -4.98 -3.30 -12.34
N TYR A 31 -4.13 -4.16 -11.76
CA TYR A 31 -2.94 -4.68 -12.44
C TYR A 31 -3.31 -5.82 -13.39
N LEU A 32 -4.24 -6.70 -12.99
CA LEU A 32 -4.75 -7.79 -13.82
C LEU A 32 -5.54 -7.29 -15.03
N GLU A 33 -6.36 -6.25 -14.86
CA GLU A 33 -7.09 -5.60 -15.96
C GLU A 33 -6.14 -5.00 -17.00
N TYR A 34 -4.98 -4.49 -16.56
CA TYR A 34 -3.97 -3.93 -17.45
C TYR A 34 -3.11 -5.00 -18.11
N ASN A 35 -2.69 -6.02 -17.36
CA ASN A 35 -1.96 -7.17 -17.85
C ASN A 35 -2.45 -8.44 -17.13
N GLY A 36 -3.24 -9.24 -17.83
CA GLY A 36 -3.83 -10.47 -17.29
C GLY A 36 -2.81 -11.53 -16.86
N ASP A 37 -1.56 -11.42 -17.33
CA ASP A 37 -0.47 -12.35 -17.02
C ASP A 37 0.54 -11.79 -16.02
N VAL A 38 0.28 -10.63 -15.41
CA VAL A 38 1.22 -9.95 -14.49
C VAL A 38 1.68 -10.86 -13.32
N PHE A 39 0.82 -11.78 -12.87
CA PHE A 39 1.13 -12.75 -11.80
C PHE A 39 1.42 -14.17 -12.32
N ARG A 40 1.27 -14.44 -13.62
CA ARG A 40 1.41 -15.79 -14.16
C ARG A 40 2.84 -16.30 -14.01
N GLY A 41 2.99 -17.49 -13.44
CA GLY A 41 4.26 -18.14 -13.17
C GLY A 41 5.12 -17.42 -12.14
N LYS A 42 4.57 -16.44 -11.40
CA LYS A 42 5.31 -15.65 -10.41
C LYS A 42 5.21 -16.25 -9.02
N VAL A 43 6.25 -15.99 -8.24
CA VAL A 43 6.29 -16.21 -6.80
C VAL A 43 5.89 -14.92 -6.09
N VAL A 44 4.77 -14.93 -5.38
CA VAL A 44 4.29 -13.78 -4.59
C VAL A 44 4.67 -13.98 -3.12
N TYR A 45 5.22 -12.96 -2.48
CA TYR A 45 5.52 -12.94 -1.06
C TYR A 45 4.67 -11.89 -0.34
N CYS A 46 3.79 -12.35 0.54
CA CYS A 46 3.00 -11.53 1.45
C CYS A 46 3.64 -11.57 2.84
N ASN A 47 4.78 -10.90 3.02
CA ASN A 47 5.45 -10.85 4.32
C ASN A 47 4.74 -9.90 5.27
N CYS A 48 4.91 -10.07 6.59
CA CYS A 48 4.32 -9.21 7.64
C CYS A 48 2.83 -9.44 7.92
N ASP A 49 2.28 -10.59 7.57
CA ASP A 49 0.86 -10.85 7.74
C ASP A 49 0.65 -12.22 8.36
N ASP A 50 -0.12 -12.29 9.45
CA ASP A 50 -0.47 -13.57 10.05
C ASP A 50 -1.38 -14.32 9.07
N PRO A 51 -0.99 -15.47 8.50
CA PRO A 51 -1.80 -16.17 7.49
C PRO A 51 -3.19 -16.58 7.96
N PHE A 52 -3.44 -16.61 9.27
CA PHE A 52 -4.77 -16.86 9.82
C PHE A 52 -5.68 -15.62 9.77
N GLU A 53 -5.12 -14.42 9.59
CA GLU A 53 -5.82 -13.12 9.65
C GLU A 53 -5.60 -12.25 8.39
N SER A 54 -4.60 -12.60 7.59
CA SER A 54 -4.17 -11.90 6.38
C SER A 54 -5.17 -11.99 5.24
N ASN A 55 -5.76 -10.86 4.88
CA ASN A 55 -6.54 -10.79 3.65
C ASN A 55 -5.66 -10.81 2.38
N PHE A 56 -4.37 -10.51 2.48
CA PHE A 56 -3.43 -10.64 1.35
C PHE A 56 -3.21 -12.11 1.01
N PHE A 57 -2.83 -12.93 1.99
CA PHE A 57 -2.69 -14.37 1.84
C PHE A 57 -4.01 -15.00 1.38
N ARG A 58 -5.12 -14.65 2.03
CA ARG A 58 -6.46 -15.12 1.65
C ARG A 58 -6.76 -14.86 0.17
N TYR A 59 -6.52 -13.64 -0.32
CA TYR A 59 -6.77 -13.29 -1.71
C TYR A 59 -5.92 -14.13 -2.67
N PHE A 60 -4.60 -14.17 -2.47
CA PHE A 60 -3.72 -14.87 -3.41
C PHE A 60 -3.87 -16.39 -3.33
N ALA A 61 -4.19 -16.94 -2.16
CA ALA A 61 -4.46 -18.35 -2.01
C ALA A 61 -5.74 -18.71 -2.78
N LEU A 62 -6.87 -18.04 -2.52
CA LEU A 62 -8.15 -18.31 -3.20
C LEU A 62 -8.09 -18.10 -4.73
N ASN A 63 -7.19 -17.23 -5.20
CA ASN A 63 -7.02 -16.95 -6.64
C ASN A 63 -5.79 -17.65 -7.24
N PHE A 64 -5.10 -18.52 -6.51
CA PHE A 64 -3.79 -19.08 -6.90
C PHE A 64 -3.78 -19.65 -8.31
N ASN A 65 -4.69 -20.58 -8.60
CA ASN A 65 -4.83 -21.19 -9.92
C ASN A 65 -5.37 -20.22 -10.96
N LYS A 66 -6.36 -19.40 -10.57
CA LYS A 66 -7.05 -18.46 -11.46
C LYS A 66 -6.09 -17.46 -12.10
N ILE A 67 -5.15 -16.93 -11.32
CA ILE A 67 -4.14 -15.98 -11.81
C ILE A 67 -2.82 -16.67 -12.19
N GLY A 68 -2.77 -18.00 -12.11
CA GLY A 68 -1.63 -18.81 -12.54
C GLY A 68 -0.36 -18.61 -11.71
N LEU A 69 -0.47 -18.40 -10.40
CA LEU A 69 0.70 -18.29 -9.52
C LEU A 69 1.56 -19.56 -9.56
N LYS A 70 2.87 -19.38 -9.46
CA LYS A 70 3.81 -20.49 -9.28
C LYS A 70 3.92 -20.89 -7.81
N GLN A 71 3.98 -19.90 -6.93
CA GLN A 71 4.13 -20.11 -5.49
C GLN A 71 3.63 -18.88 -4.73
N LEU A 72 3.07 -19.10 -3.54
CA LEU A 72 2.68 -18.06 -2.59
C LEU A 72 3.43 -18.30 -1.29
N ILE A 73 4.15 -17.28 -0.83
CA ILE A 73 4.90 -17.28 0.43
C ILE A 73 4.24 -16.28 1.37
N THR A 74 4.14 -16.61 2.66
CA THR A 74 3.78 -15.65 3.71
C THR A 74 4.55 -15.95 5.00
N THR A 75 4.78 -14.91 5.80
CA THR A 75 5.43 -15.00 7.11
C THR A 75 4.70 -14.14 8.13
N SER A 76 4.45 -14.70 9.32
CA SER A 76 3.86 -13.98 10.46
C SER A 76 4.90 -13.42 11.42
N TYR A 77 4.57 -12.34 12.14
CA TYR A 77 5.36 -11.83 13.26
C TYR A 77 5.00 -12.53 14.59
N LYS A 78 5.92 -12.53 15.55
CA LYS A 78 5.63 -12.86 16.95
C LYS A 78 4.90 -11.67 17.62
N PRO A 79 3.70 -11.82 18.22
CA PRO A 79 3.14 -13.02 18.82
C PRO A 79 1.76 -13.41 18.26
N SER A 80 1.69 -14.26 17.23
CA SER A 80 0.40 -14.82 16.78
C SER A 80 -0.29 -15.60 17.92
N PRO A 81 -1.42 -15.12 18.48
CA PRO A 81 -2.12 -15.81 19.56
C PRO A 81 -2.77 -17.11 19.10
N VAL A 82 -2.94 -17.25 17.77
CA VAL A 82 -3.77 -18.26 17.11
C VAL A 82 -2.95 -19.35 16.41
N ALA A 83 -1.65 -19.09 16.15
CA ALA A 83 -0.71 -20.01 15.52
C ALA A 83 -0.65 -21.43 16.14
N ASN A 84 -1.12 -21.61 17.38
CA ASN A 84 -1.08 -22.89 18.10
C ASN A 84 -2.41 -23.30 18.77
N THR A 85 -3.51 -22.58 18.52
CA THR A 85 -4.83 -22.99 19.03
C THR A 85 -5.59 -23.69 17.90
N GLN A 86 -6.10 -24.91 18.15
CA GLN A 86 -7.10 -25.54 17.28
C GLN A 86 -8.20 -24.51 16.98
N LEU A 87 -8.18 -23.97 15.77
CA LEU A 87 -8.96 -22.81 15.44
C LEU A 87 -10.45 -23.15 15.32
N SER A 88 -11.27 -22.34 15.99
CA SER A 88 -12.57 -21.88 15.49
C SER A 88 -12.34 -20.99 14.26
N LEU A 89 -11.90 -21.60 13.15
CA LEU A 89 -11.29 -20.91 11.98
C LEU A 89 -12.27 -20.09 11.13
N PHE A 90 -13.58 -20.32 11.23
CA PHE A 90 -14.51 -19.89 10.18
C PHE A 90 -15.86 -19.50 10.77
N GLY A 91 -16.15 -18.21 10.79
CA GLY A 91 -17.51 -17.69 10.95
C GLY A 91 -18.07 -17.32 9.58
N ASP A 92 -19.30 -17.73 9.30
CA ASP A 92 -20.00 -17.48 8.03
C ASP A 92 -20.03 -15.98 7.70
N ASP A 93 -19.38 -15.61 6.59
CA ASP A 93 -19.47 -14.37 5.78
C ASP A 93 -19.71 -13.01 6.47
N LYS A 94 -19.46 -12.93 7.77
CA LYS A 94 -19.59 -11.72 8.58
C LYS A 94 -18.19 -11.34 9.04
N THR A 95 -17.79 -10.14 8.66
CA THR A 95 -16.65 -9.39 9.23
C THR A 95 -16.39 -9.82 10.68
N LEU A 96 -15.15 -10.27 10.95
CA LEU A 96 -14.70 -10.74 12.26
C LEU A 96 -15.17 -9.78 13.36
N THR A 97 -16.19 -10.18 14.13
CA THR A 97 -16.65 -9.41 15.29
C THR A 97 -15.84 -9.79 16.53
N ARG A 98 -15.71 -8.81 17.43
CA ARG A 98 -14.98 -8.82 18.71
C ARG A 98 -15.09 -10.12 19.55
N ASN A 99 -16.15 -10.90 19.37
CA ASN A 99 -16.44 -12.08 20.19
C ASN A 99 -15.72 -13.36 19.75
N HIS A 100 -15.13 -13.44 18.55
CA HIS A 100 -14.40 -14.64 18.10
C HIS A 100 -12.93 -14.70 18.56
N LEU A 101 -12.35 -13.60 19.03
CA LEU A 101 -10.92 -13.47 19.34
C LEU A 101 -10.59 -13.62 20.85
N CYS A 102 -11.61 -13.67 21.72
CA CYS A 102 -11.46 -13.64 23.18
C CYS A 102 -11.88 -14.95 23.86
N ALA A 103 -11.59 -16.11 23.28
CA ALA A 103 -11.75 -17.39 23.96
C ALA A 103 -10.42 -18.12 24.01
N SER A 104 -9.59 -17.86 25.03
CA SER A 104 -8.49 -18.79 25.35
C SER A 104 -7.87 -18.55 26.74
N GLY A 105 -8.64 -18.87 27.79
CA GLY A 105 -8.09 -19.22 29.09
C GLY A 105 -7.88 -20.73 29.20
N ALA A 106 -6.79 -21.27 28.65
CA ALA A 106 -6.39 -22.66 28.88
C ALA A 106 -4.86 -22.77 29.06
N LYS A 107 -4.44 -23.43 30.14
CA LYS A 107 -3.04 -23.64 30.55
C LYS A 107 -2.39 -24.70 29.65
N GLY A 108 -1.17 -24.44 29.16
CA GLY A 108 -0.35 -25.41 28.40
C GLY A 108 0.00 -25.04 26.94
N ARG A 109 0.11 -23.75 26.58
CA ARG A 109 0.40 -23.34 25.19
C ARG A 109 1.86 -23.63 24.77
N PRO A 110 2.11 -24.21 23.58
CA PRO A 110 3.43 -24.20 22.92
C PRO A 110 3.92 -22.77 22.67
N LYS A 111 5.25 -22.56 22.62
CA LYS A 111 5.89 -21.25 22.40
C LYS A 111 5.26 -20.54 21.18
N VAL A 112 4.87 -19.29 21.37
CA VAL A 112 4.41 -18.40 20.29
C VAL A 112 5.62 -18.08 19.40
N THR A 113 5.77 -18.79 18.29
CA THR A 113 6.83 -18.60 17.29
C THR A 113 6.23 -17.99 16.02
N ALA A 114 7.01 -17.14 15.35
CA ALA A 114 6.70 -16.70 13.99
C ALA A 114 6.68 -17.94 13.08
N ASN A 115 5.89 -17.90 12.00
CA ASN A 115 5.73 -19.04 11.09
C ASN A 115 5.89 -18.60 9.63
N LYS A 116 6.40 -19.52 8.80
CA LYS A 116 6.35 -19.39 7.33
C LYS A 116 5.36 -20.39 6.74
N PHE A 117 4.70 -19.96 5.68
CA PHE A 117 3.78 -20.78 4.90
C PHE A 117 4.12 -20.63 3.43
N ILE A 118 4.19 -21.77 2.74
CA ILE A 118 4.49 -21.83 1.31
C ILE A 118 3.44 -22.70 0.64
N ILE A 119 2.73 -22.13 -0.33
CA ILE A 119 1.81 -22.85 -1.20
C ILE A 119 2.47 -22.98 -2.57
N ASN A 120 2.73 -24.22 -2.99
CA ASN A 120 3.22 -24.56 -4.33
C ASN A 120 2.10 -25.07 -5.23
N GLU A 121 1.09 -25.69 -4.63
CA GLU A 121 -0.06 -26.22 -5.35
C GLU A 121 -1.35 -25.88 -4.58
N ALA A 122 -2.34 -25.43 -5.34
CA ALA A 122 -3.71 -25.27 -4.89
C ALA A 122 -4.56 -26.29 -5.64
N ARG A 123 -5.00 -27.35 -4.97
CA ARG A 123 -5.95 -28.33 -5.54
C ARG A 123 -7.24 -28.38 -4.71
N ASP A 124 -8.37 -28.65 -5.33
CA ASP A 124 -9.56 -29.09 -4.61
C ASP A 124 -9.26 -30.48 -4.02
N ILE A 125 -9.40 -30.65 -2.69
CA ILE A 125 -9.13 -31.91 -2.00
C ILE A 125 -10.39 -32.63 -1.57
N ASP A 126 -11.47 -31.93 -1.26
CA ASP A 126 -12.73 -32.57 -0.89
C ASP A 126 -13.61 -32.90 -2.10
N GLY A 127 -13.23 -32.46 -3.31
CA GLY A 127 -13.86 -32.84 -4.56
C GLY A 127 -15.22 -32.19 -4.74
N ASP A 128 -15.45 -31.04 -4.09
CA ASP A 128 -16.70 -30.29 -4.16
C ASP A 128 -16.79 -29.36 -5.39
N GLY A 129 -15.69 -29.21 -6.13
CA GLY A 129 -15.59 -28.37 -7.33
C GLY A 129 -15.20 -26.91 -7.04
N GLU A 130 -15.00 -26.52 -5.76
CA GLU A 130 -14.64 -25.17 -5.34
C GLU A 130 -13.39 -25.16 -4.45
N PHE A 131 -12.27 -24.65 -4.96
CA PHE A 131 -11.09 -24.43 -4.12
C PHE A 131 -11.34 -23.34 -3.07
N ASN A 132 -11.43 -23.74 -1.80
CA ASN A 132 -11.75 -22.85 -0.69
C ASN A 132 -10.69 -22.88 0.43
N LEU A 133 -10.84 -22.00 1.43
CA LEU A 133 -9.86 -21.87 2.53
C LEU A 133 -9.77 -23.14 3.41
N LYS A 134 -10.81 -23.98 3.43
CA LYS A 134 -10.77 -25.26 4.16
C LYS A 134 -9.85 -26.25 3.45
N ASP A 135 -9.78 -26.23 2.12
CA ASP A 135 -8.85 -27.06 1.35
C ASP A 135 -7.40 -26.65 1.56
N ILE A 136 -7.14 -25.34 1.60
CA ILE A 136 -5.80 -24.80 1.95
C ILE A 136 -5.38 -25.30 3.34
N ALA A 137 -6.27 -25.22 4.33
CA ALA A 137 -5.98 -25.67 5.68
C ALA A 137 -5.75 -27.20 5.76
N LYS A 138 -6.53 -28.00 5.02
CA LYS A 138 -6.32 -29.45 4.89
C LYS A 138 -5.00 -29.76 4.19
N GLN A 139 -4.64 -29.03 3.14
CA GLN A 139 -3.38 -29.18 2.40
C GLN A 139 -2.16 -28.89 3.26
N LEU A 140 -2.19 -27.78 4.01
CA LEU A 140 -1.11 -27.40 4.91
C LEU A 140 -0.91 -28.45 6.02
N LYS A 141 -2.00 -29.08 6.51
CA LYS A 141 -1.90 -30.19 7.48
C LYS A 141 -1.43 -31.50 6.86
N ALA A 142 -1.80 -31.77 5.61
CA ALA A 142 -1.43 -32.98 4.89
C ALA A 142 0.03 -32.95 4.38
N ASN A 143 0.68 -31.78 4.38
CA ASN A 143 2.13 -31.59 4.22
C ASN A 143 2.77 -32.31 3.00
N LYS A 144 2.02 -32.48 1.89
CA LYS A 144 2.55 -33.15 0.69
C LYS A 144 3.41 -32.21 -0.16
N ASN A 145 2.87 -31.04 -0.54
CA ASN A 145 3.53 -30.06 -1.43
C ASN A 145 3.53 -28.62 -0.90
N ASN A 146 2.88 -28.37 0.25
CA ASN A 146 2.80 -27.06 0.89
C ASN A 146 3.51 -27.16 2.25
N GLU A 147 4.18 -26.10 2.66
CA GLU A 147 4.97 -26.07 3.90
C GLU A 147 4.31 -25.17 4.93
N TRP A 148 4.24 -25.67 6.17
CA TRP A 148 4.00 -24.86 7.37
C TRP A 148 5.07 -25.20 8.40
N THR A 149 5.94 -24.23 8.69
CA THR A 149 7.06 -24.42 9.63
C THR A 149 7.30 -23.17 10.47
N PRO A 150 7.76 -23.33 11.72
CA PRO A 150 8.18 -22.21 12.55
C PRO A 150 9.44 -21.55 11.96
N LEU A 151 9.50 -20.23 12.11
CA LEU A 151 10.69 -19.43 11.86
C LEU A 151 11.62 -19.50 13.07
N GLU A 152 12.93 -19.32 12.82
CA GLU A 152 13.95 -19.33 13.86
C GLU A 152 13.93 -18.02 14.67
N ASN A 153 13.61 -16.89 14.03
CA ASN A 153 13.53 -15.57 14.66
C ASN A 153 12.07 -15.08 14.79
N ASP A 154 11.89 -13.76 14.80
CA ASP A 154 10.62 -13.08 15.11
C ASP A 154 9.78 -12.70 13.89
N GLY A 155 10.24 -13.03 12.68
CA GLY A 155 9.57 -12.68 11.42
C GLY A 155 9.92 -11.28 10.89
N ASP A 156 10.91 -10.59 11.48
CA ASP A 156 11.39 -9.31 10.96
C ASP A 156 11.89 -9.45 9.52
N PHE A 157 11.43 -8.57 8.63
CA PHE A 157 11.80 -8.58 7.21
C PHE A 157 13.32 -8.43 6.96
N ARG A 158 14.07 -8.01 7.99
CA ARG A 158 15.54 -7.87 7.99
C ARG A 158 16.26 -9.14 8.38
N SER A 159 15.57 -10.12 8.94
CA SER A 159 16.17 -11.40 9.32
C SER A 159 16.66 -12.19 8.10
N ASP A 160 17.73 -12.97 8.28
CA ASP A 160 18.32 -13.77 7.19
C ASP A 160 17.31 -14.75 6.58
N GLU A 161 16.41 -15.30 7.39
CA GLU A 161 15.34 -16.19 6.93
C GLU A 161 14.31 -15.47 6.04
N CYS A 162 13.83 -14.29 6.45
CA CYS A 162 12.92 -13.49 5.62
C CYS A 162 13.61 -12.98 4.36
N ILE A 163 14.89 -12.62 4.42
CA ILE A 163 15.68 -12.25 3.25
C ILE A 163 15.84 -13.44 2.28
N LYS A 164 16.02 -14.67 2.78
CA LYS A 164 16.05 -15.87 1.91
C LYS A 164 14.73 -16.06 1.17
N LEU A 165 13.60 -15.86 1.84
CA LEU A 165 12.26 -15.92 1.23
C LEU A 165 12.05 -14.78 0.21
N LEU A 166 12.46 -13.56 0.57
CA LEU A 166 12.43 -12.39 -0.32
C LEU A 166 13.23 -12.66 -1.60
N LYS A 167 14.42 -13.26 -1.49
CA LYS A 167 15.25 -13.60 -2.66
C LYS A 167 14.54 -14.56 -3.61
N GLN A 168 13.75 -15.51 -3.08
CA GLN A 168 12.97 -16.48 -3.88
C GLN A 168 11.76 -15.86 -4.57
N SER A 169 11.20 -14.76 -4.03
CA SER A 169 10.00 -14.15 -4.56
C SER A 169 10.25 -13.21 -5.74
N ASP A 170 9.29 -13.12 -6.66
CA ASP A 170 9.32 -12.14 -7.76
C ASP A 170 8.65 -10.82 -7.36
N ILE A 171 7.52 -10.93 -6.65
CA ILE A 171 6.63 -9.83 -6.32
C ILE A 171 6.33 -9.83 -4.82
N VAL A 172 6.42 -8.68 -4.17
CA VAL A 172 6.09 -8.50 -2.76
C VAL A 172 4.81 -7.69 -2.60
N ILE A 173 3.83 -8.20 -1.87
CA ILE A 173 2.53 -7.56 -1.73
C ILE A 173 2.08 -7.58 -0.27
N THR A 174 2.07 -6.42 0.39
CA THR A 174 1.81 -6.36 1.83
C THR A 174 1.45 -4.96 2.36
N ASN A 175 1.04 -4.88 3.62
CA ASN A 175 0.96 -3.68 4.44
C ASN A 175 2.17 -3.63 5.40
N PRO A 176 3.32 -3.06 5.01
CA PRO A 176 4.50 -3.02 5.88
C PRO A 176 4.32 -2.04 7.05
N PRO A 177 5.11 -2.19 8.13
CA PRO A 177 5.13 -1.20 9.22
C PRO A 177 5.51 0.19 8.69
N PHE A 178 4.62 1.18 8.86
CA PHE A 178 4.84 2.52 8.29
C PHE A 178 6.08 3.22 8.84
N SER A 179 6.48 2.92 10.09
CA SER A 179 7.69 3.42 10.72
C SER A 179 8.98 2.96 10.02
N LEU A 180 8.94 1.79 9.36
CA LEU A 180 10.07 1.18 8.67
C LEU A 180 9.95 1.30 7.14
N PHE A 181 8.97 2.05 6.62
CA PHE A 181 8.66 2.14 5.19
C PHE A 181 9.87 2.51 4.31
N ARG A 182 10.71 3.46 4.74
CA ARG A 182 11.92 3.87 3.98
C ARG A 182 12.94 2.75 3.85
N GLU A 183 13.22 2.07 4.97
CA GLU A 183 14.16 0.94 5.02
C GLU A 183 13.62 -0.24 4.19
N TYR A 184 12.32 -0.49 4.29
CA TYR A 184 11.64 -1.55 3.56
C TYR A 184 11.65 -1.30 2.04
N VAL A 185 11.27 -0.09 1.58
CA VAL A 185 11.37 0.27 0.15
C VAL A 185 12.80 0.14 -0.35
N LYS A 186 13.80 0.60 0.42
CA LYS A 186 15.21 0.43 0.06
C LYS A 186 15.55 -1.05 -0.16
N GLN A 187 15.14 -1.93 0.75
CA GLN A 187 15.38 -3.37 0.63
C GLN A 187 14.72 -3.95 -0.64
N LEU A 188 13.48 -3.58 -0.96
CA LEU A 188 12.80 -4.05 -2.17
C LEU A 188 13.55 -3.65 -3.45
N PHE A 189 14.12 -2.44 -3.49
CA PHE A 189 14.97 -2.01 -4.61
C PHE A 189 16.34 -2.70 -4.62
N ASP A 190 17.00 -2.88 -3.47
CA ASP A 190 18.29 -3.58 -3.37
C ASP A 190 18.20 -5.02 -3.90
N TYR A 191 17.05 -5.68 -3.71
CA TYR A 191 16.78 -7.02 -4.21
C TYR A 191 16.03 -7.06 -5.55
N ASN A 192 15.85 -5.92 -6.23
CA ASN A 192 15.18 -5.82 -7.54
C ASN A 192 13.76 -6.43 -7.57
N LYS A 193 12.99 -6.23 -6.50
CA LYS A 193 11.64 -6.81 -6.38
C LYS A 193 10.60 -5.94 -7.06
N LYS A 194 9.62 -6.59 -7.67
CA LYS A 194 8.35 -5.95 -7.97
C LYS A 194 7.50 -5.89 -6.70
N PHE A 195 6.67 -4.86 -6.53
CA PHE A 195 5.89 -4.74 -5.31
C PHE A 195 4.60 -3.94 -5.46
N VAL A 196 3.65 -4.22 -4.57
CA VAL A 196 2.46 -3.41 -4.27
C VAL A 196 2.32 -3.34 -2.75
N ILE A 197 2.60 -2.17 -2.17
CA ILE A 197 2.66 -2.01 -0.71
C ILE A 197 1.85 -0.82 -0.23
N ILE A 198 1.33 -0.88 0.98
CA ILE A 198 0.62 0.25 1.59
C ILE A 198 1.62 1.14 2.33
N GLY A 199 1.45 2.45 2.23
CA GLY A 199 2.22 3.41 3.01
C GLY A 199 1.43 4.69 3.27
N SER A 200 2.00 5.55 4.11
CA SER A 200 1.45 6.89 4.28
C SER A 200 1.70 7.75 3.05
N MET A 201 0.73 8.57 2.65
CA MET A 201 0.88 9.61 1.62
C MET A 201 2.05 10.56 1.90
N ASN A 202 2.41 10.77 3.18
CA ASN A 202 3.55 11.59 3.57
C ASN A 202 4.88 11.02 3.04
N ALA A 203 4.95 9.70 2.79
CA ALA A 203 6.13 9.04 2.28
C ALA A 203 6.59 9.57 0.91
N ILE A 204 5.66 10.12 0.11
CA ILE A 204 5.97 10.80 -1.16
C ILE A 204 7.02 11.89 -0.96
N THR A 205 6.99 12.59 0.18
CA THR A 205 7.85 13.74 0.46
C THR A 205 9.24 13.35 0.99
N TYR A 206 9.47 12.06 1.27
CA TYR A 206 10.73 11.60 1.82
C TYR A 206 11.85 11.70 0.80
N LYS A 207 13.05 12.05 1.27
CA LYS A 207 14.25 12.29 0.45
C LYS A 207 14.63 11.06 -0.38
N GLU A 208 14.39 9.87 0.15
CA GLU A 208 14.70 8.60 -0.50
C GLU A 208 13.60 8.14 -1.47
N ILE A 209 12.37 8.65 -1.30
CA ILE A 209 11.17 8.19 -2.02
C ILE A 209 10.83 9.07 -3.21
N PHE A 210 10.80 10.40 -3.03
CA PHE A 210 10.45 11.31 -4.13
C PHE A 210 11.32 11.10 -5.38
N PRO A 211 12.65 10.89 -5.28
CA PRO A 211 13.47 10.61 -6.46
C PRO A 211 13.06 9.34 -7.21
N LEU A 212 12.55 8.32 -6.53
CA LEU A 212 12.05 7.10 -7.19
C LEU A 212 10.79 7.41 -8.00
N ILE A 213 9.90 8.24 -7.47
CA ILE A 213 8.68 8.69 -8.17
C ILE A 213 9.03 9.57 -9.36
N LYS A 214 9.86 10.59 -9.15
CA LYS A 214 10.31 11.51 -10.20
C LYS A 214 10.94 10.75 -11.38
N ASN A 215 11.75 9.74 -11.10
CA ASN A 215 12.46 8.95 -12.11
C ASN A 215 11.63 7.76 -12.65
N ASN A 216 10.31 7.72 -12.41
CA ASN A 216 9.42 6.63 -12.84
C ASN A 216 9.87 5.22 -12.43
N LYS A 217 10.55 5.09 -11.28
CA LYS A 217 10.95 3.80 -10.70
C LYS A 217 9.90 3.25 -9.72
N MET A 218 9.06 4.13 -9.20
CA MET A 218 7.93 3.82 -8.31
C MET A 218 6.79 4.80 -8.58
N TRP A 219 5.54 4.42 -8.34
CA TRP A 219 4.36 5.27 -8.48
C TRP A 219 3.27 4.87 -7.48
N LEU A 220 2.19 5.65 -7.46
CA LEU A 220 1.02 5.35 -6.65
C LEU A 220 0.12 4.33 -7.39
N GLY A 221 -0.46 3.40 -6.63
CA GLY A 221 -1.36 2.38 -7.14
C GLY A 221 -2.77 2.90 -7.45
N ASN A 222 -3.76 2.01 -7.49
CA ASN A 222 -5.14 2.39 -7.82
C ASN A 222 -5.81 3.22 -6.71
N GLY A 223 -5.39 3.03 -5.46
CA GLY A 223 -5.80 3.87 -4.34
C GLY A 223 -7.10 3.41 -3.66
N PHE A 224 -7.35 3.94 -2.45
CA PHE A 224 -8.54 3.61 -1.67
C PHE A 224 -9.78 4.37 -2.14
N ARG A 225 -10.96 3.78 -1.93
CA ARG A 225 -12.23 4.41 -2.31
C ARG A 225 -12.40 5.75 -1.59
N ALA A 226 -12.51 6.84 -2.37
CA ALA A 226 -12.57 8.21 -1.88
C ALA A 226 -11.43 8.59 -0.90
N GLY A 227 -10.26 7.95 -1.05
CA GLY A 227 -9.09 8.15 -0.20
C GLY A 227 -9.24 7.65 1.24
N ASN A 228 -10.28 6.85 1.53
CA ASN A 228 -10.53 6.34 2.86
C ASN A 228 -10.05 4.88 2.95
N ALA A 229 -8.92 4.67 3.61
CA ALA A 229 -8.42 3.35 3.94
C ALA A 229 -9.03 2.93 5.28
N TYR A 230 -9.63 1.74 5.32
CA TYR A 230 -10.27 1.20 6.52
C TYR A 230 -9.54 -0.07 6.94
N PHE A 231 -9.05 -0.10 8.17
CA PHE A 231 -8.29 -1.23 8.69
C PHE A 231 -8.95 -1.79 9.94
N PHE A 232 -8.88 -3.10 10.12
CA PHE A 232 -9.19 -3.70 11.41
C PHE A 232 -7.97 -3.58 12.34
N THR A 233 -8.20 -3.36 13.64
CA THR A 233 -7.14 -3.42 14.64
C THR A 233 -7.63 -4.17 15.89
N PRO A 234 -6.86 -5.16 16.40
CA PRO A 234 -7.21 -5.87 17.63
C PRO A 234 -7.02 -5.00 18.88
N ASN A 235 -6.25 -3.91 18.77
CA ASN A 235 -5.90 -3.01 19.87
C ASN A 235 -6.68 -1.69 19.72
N ALA A 236 -7.90 -1.67 20.25
CA ALA A 236 -8.66 -0.44 20.40
C ALA A 236 -7.92 0.51 21.35
N ARG A 237 -7.66 1.73 20.88
CA ARG A 237 -7.05 2.83 21.64
C ARG A 237 -8.00 4.02 21.61
N GLU A 238 -7.71 5.02 22.43
CA GLU A 238 -8.35 6.32 22.26
C GLU A 238 -7.89 6.92 20.93
N TYR A 239 -8.77 6.80 19.92
CA TYR A 239 -8.62 7.48 18.65
C TYR A 239 -9.39 8.81 18.69
N ALA A 240 -8.98 9.76 17.85
CA ALA A 240 -9.77 10.97 17.64
C ALA A 240 -11.18 10.62 17.13
N SER A 241 -12.17 11.43 17.46
CA SER A 241 -13.57 11.22 17.05
C SER A 241 -13.69 11.00 15.53
N GLY A 242 -14.42 9.94 15.14
CA GLY A 242 -14.65 9.56 13.73
C GLY A 242 -13.52 8.77 13.06
N VAL A 243 -12.45 8.43 13.78
CA VAL A 243 -11.38 7.56 13.29
C VAL A 243 -11.70 6.09 13.53
N LEU A 244 -12.21 5.72 14.72
CA LEU A 244 -12.73 4.38 14.99
C LEU A 244 -14.25 4.36 14.78
N ASP A 245 -14.74 3.36 14.07
CA ASP A 245 -16.17 3.05 14.00
C ASP A 245 -16.50 1.96 15.02
N ASP A 246 -17.21 2.33 16.09
CA ASP A 246 -17.55 1.41 17.18
C ASP A 246 -18.47 0.25 16.76
N LYS A 247 -19.21 0.39 15.64
CA LYS A 247 -20.10 -0.67 15.14
C LYS A 247 -19.34 -1.75 14.39
N THR A 248 -18.33 -1.34 13.63
CA THR A 248 -17.58 -2.24 12.74
C THR A 248 -16.21 -2.62 13.31
N GLY A 249 -15.70 -1.87 14.30
CA GLY A 249 -14.35 -2.03 14.85
C GLY A 249 -13.24 -1.54 13.89
N LEU A 250 -13.60 -0.82 12.83
CA LEU A 250 -12.67 -0.38 11.79
C LEU A 250 -12.09 1.00 12.10
N VAL A 251 -10.80 1.15 11.83
CA VAL A 251 -10.06 2.42 11.91
C VAL A 251 -9.91 3.01 10.51
N LYS A 252 -10.28 4.27 10.37
CA LYS A 252 -10.26 5.03 9.13
C LYS A 252 -9.05 5.95 9.07
N PHE A 253 -8.21 5.77 8.04
CA PHE A 253 -7.14 6.70 7.70
C PHE A 253 -7.38 7.34 6.33
N ARG A 254 -7.19 8.67 6.24
CA ARG A 254 -7.28 9.43 4.98
C ARG A 254 -5.91 9.71 4.34
N ASN A 255 -4.84 9.30 5.00
CA ASN A 255 -3.45 9.57 4.63
C ASN A 255 -2.69 8.29 4.24
N CYS A 256 -3.39 7.24 3.81
CA CYS A 256 -2.81 5.98 3.32
C CYS A 256 -2.99 5.84 1.81
N HIS A 257 -2.04 5.19 1.16
CA HIS A 257 -2.08 4.91 -0.27
C HIS A 257 -1.25 3.68 -0.63
N TRP A 258 -1.49 3.14 -1.83
CA TRP A 258 -0.69 2.07 -2.41
C TRP A 258 0.52 2.63 -3.15
N PHE A 259 1.68 2.01 -2.97
CA PHE A 259 2.93 2.31 -3.66
C PHE A 259 3.37 1.08 -4.41
N THR A 260 3.79 1.25 -5.67
CA THR A 260 4.04 0.13 -6.56
C THR A 260 5.10 0.47 -7.60
N ASN A 261 5.72 -0.56 -8.17
CA ASN A 261 6.50 -0.49 -9.41
C ASN A 261 6.00 -1.52 -10.46
N LEU A 262 4.77 -2.01 -10.25
CA LEU A 262 3.97 -2.77 -11.21
C LEU A 262 3.03 -1.84 -11.95
N ASP A 263 2.88 -2.09 -13.24
CA ASP A 263 2.16 -1.20 -14.12
C ASP A 263 0.65 -1.45 -14.07
N HIS A 264 -0.15 -0.39 -14.21
CA HIS A 264 -1.60 -0.47 -14.10
C HIS A 264 -2.29 0.59 -14.97
N GLY A 265 -3.52 0.31 -15.41
CA GLY A 265 -4.19 1.14 -16.42
C GLY A 265 -4.37 2.60 -16.00
N ARG A 266 -4.66 2.86 -14.72
CA ARG A 266 -4.81 4.23 -14.19
C ARG A 266 -3.55 5.09 -14.38
N ARG A 267 -2.36 4.50 -14.39
CA ARG A 267 -1.10 5.21 -14.65
C ARG A 267 -1.05 5.85 -16.04
N HIS A 268 -1.77 5.31 -17.01
CA HIS A 268 -1.78 5.77 -18.39
C HIS A 268 -3.04 6.60 -18.73
N GLN A 269 -3.86 6.92 -17.74
CA GLN A 269 -5.04 7.76 -17.95
C GLN A 269 -4.66 9.24 -17.96
N SER A 270 -4.64 9.83 -19.15
CA SER A 270 -4.46 11.26 -19.31
C SER A 270 -5.62 12.04 -18.67
N LEU A 271 -5.28 13.10 -17.94
CA LEU A 271 -6.24 14.05 -17.41
C LEU A 271 -6.92 14.82 -18.55
N GLN A 272 -8.23 14.99 -18.44
CA GLN A 272 -8.98 15.93 -19.25
C GLN A 272 -8.77 17.33 -18.66
N LEU A 273 -8.17 18.22 -19.46
CA LEU A 273 -7.74 19.54 -19.02
C LEU A 273 -8.41 20.63 -19.85
N MET A 274 -8.71 21.75 -19.19
CA MET A 274 -9.22 22.95 -19.84
C MET A 274 -8.06 23.88 -20.21
N THR A 275 -8.28 24.77 -21.17
CA THR A 275 -7.34 25.86 -21.44
C THR A 275 -7.26 26.81 -20.25
N MET A 276 -6.17 27.57 -20.16
CA MET A 276 -5.93 28.54 -19.09
C MET A 276 -7.09 29.56 -19.02
N LYS A 277 -7.55 30.05 -20.18
CA LYS A 277 -8.72 30.94 -20.29
C LYS A 277 -9.99 30.30 -19.72
N ASN A 278 -10.23 29.03 -20.03
CA ASN A 278 -11.42 28.32 -19.60
C ASN A 278 -11.37 28.00 -18.09
N ASN A 279 -10.21 27.63 -17.55
CA ASN A 279 -10.04 27.49 -16.10
C ASN A 279 -10.38 28.79 -15.36
N LEU A 280 -9.82 29.92 -15.80
CA LEU A 280 -10.08 31.23 -15.18
C LEU A 280 -11.56 31.65 -15.28
N LYS A 281 -12.31 31.18 -16.27
CA LYS A 281 -13.73 31.54 -16.46
C LYS A 281 -14.70 30.58 -15.75
N TYR A 282 -14.43 29.28 -15.80
CA TYR A 282 -15.40 28.22 -15.48
C TYR A 282 -14.96 27.29 -14.35
N SER A 283 -13.77 27.49 -13.75
CA SER A 283 -13.35 26.68 -12.61
C SER A 283 -14.39 26.75 -11.49
N LYS A 284 -14.61 25.63 -10.81
CA LYS A 284 -15.44 25.55 -9.60
C LYS A 284 -14.72 26.10 -8.35
N HIS A 285 -13.42 26.37 -8.46
CA HIS A 285 -12.60 26.83 -7.35
C HIS A 285 -12.47 28.36 -7.40
N LYS A 286 -12.88 29.02 -6.31
CA LYS A 286 -12.92 30.49 -6.22
C LYS A 286 -11.52 31.12 -6.29
N GLU A 287 -10.49 30.36 -5.96
CA GLU A 287 -9.09 30.76 -6.02
C GLU A 287 -8.55 30.83 -7.47
N ILE A 288 -9.30 30.31 -8.44
CA ILE A 288 -8.99 30.35 -9.88
C ILE A 288 -10.06 31.10 -10.66
N GLN A 289 -11.33 30.85 -10.39
CA GLN A 289 -12.44 31.48 -11.10
C GLN A 289 -12.43 33.00 -10.94
N GLY A 290 -12.50 33.73 -12.05
CA GLY A 290 -12.51 35.18 -12.10
C GLY A 290 -11.13 35.84 -12.00
N LYS A 291 -10.04 35.07 -11.82
CA LYS A 291 -8.69 35.64 -11.86
C LYS A 291 -8.30 36.11 -13.26
N LYS A 292 -7.48 37.17 -13.33
CA LYS A 292 -6.91 37.67 -14.58
C LYS A 292 -5.85 36.73 -15.15
N ALA A 293 -5.08 36.08 -14.27
CA ALA A 293 -4.04 35.11 -14.60
C ALA A 293 -3.76 34.22 -13.39
N TYR A 294 -3.05 33.11 -13.62
CA TYR A 294 -2.49 32.30 -12.54
C TYR A 294 -1.38 33.05 -11.81
N ASP A 295 -1.25 32.80 -10.51
CA ASP A 295 -0.16 33.34 -9.71
C ASP A 295 1.18 32.72 -10.17
N LYS A 296 2.27 33.47 -10.00
CA LYS A 296 3.63 33.02 -10.33
C LYS A 296 4.49 32.99 -9.08
N TYR A 297 5.42 32.05 -9.03
CA TYR A 297 6.43 32.06 -7.99
C TYR A 297 7.46 33.17 -8.25
N ASP A 298 8.04 33.65 -7.16
CA ASP A 298 9.08 34.67 -7.13
C ASP A 298 10.47 34.03 -7.29
N ASN A 299 10.68 32.87 -6.67
CA ASN A 299 11.96 32.15 -6.66
C ASN A 299 12.04 30.99 -7.67
N TYR A 300 11.07 30.86 -8.58
CA TYR A 300 11.09 29.86 -9.66
C TYR A 300 10.22 30.27 -10.84
N ASN A 301 10.66 30.03 -12.08
CA ASN A 301 9.87 30.35 -13.27
C ASN A 301 8.77 29.30 -13.51
N ALA A 302 7.71 29.35 -12.71
CA ALA A 302 6.53 28.50 -12.81
C ALA A 302 5.26 29.24 -12.37
N ILE A 303 4.09 28.75 -12.80
CA ILE A 303 2.80 29.16 -12.26
C ILE A 303 2.38 28.27 -11.08
N GLU A 304 1.67 28.84 -10.11
CA GLU A 304 1.02 28.11 -9.03
C GLU A 304 -0.34 27.61 -9.51
N VAL A 305 -0.53 26.29 -9.45
CA VAL A 305 -1.77 25.61 -9.80
C VAL A 305 -2.29 24.90 -8.54
N PRO A 306 -3.20 25.51 -7.77
CA PRO A 306 -3.62 25.01 -6.46
C PRO A 306 -4.47 23.74 -6.52
N PHE A 307 -5.01 23.37 -7.69
CA PHE A 307 -5.89 22.21 -7.86
C PHE A 307 -5.55 21.43 -9.13
N THR A 308 -5.54 20.10 -9.03
CA THR A 308 -5.23 19.19 -10.15
C THR A 308 -6.15 19.39 -11.37
N ASP A 309 -7.43 19.68 -11.15
CA ASP A 309 -8.41 19.94 -12.22
C ASP A 309 -8.33 21.37 -12.77
N SER A 310 -7.43 22.20 -12.25
CA SER A 310 -7.12 23.54 -12.77
C SER A 310 -5.78 23.59 -13.51
N ILE A 311 -5.17 22.44 -13.84
CA ILE A 311 -3.99 22.39 -14.69
C ILE A 311 -4.38 22.82 -16.12
N PRO A 312 -3.78 23.88 -16.69
CA PRO A 312 -4.07 24.31 -18.05
C PRO A 312 -3.48 23.36 -19.09
N SER A 313 -4.22 23.07 -20.16
CA SER A 313 -3.76 22.25 -21.29
C SER A 313 -2.80 22.97 -22.25
N ASP A 314 -2.79 24.30 -22.23
CA ASP A 314 -2.15 25.19 -23.20
C ASP A 314 -1.02 26.03 -22.59
N TYR A 315 -0.44 25.58 -21.46
CA TYR A 315 0.69 26.25 -20.82
C TYR A 315 1.98 25.43 -20.95
N ASP A 316 2.93 25.93 -21.74
CA ASP A 316 4.19 25.22 -22.03
C ASP A 316 5.25 25.29 -20.90
N GLY A 317 5.01 26.13 -19.88
CA GLY A 317 5.95 26.34 -18.78
C GLY A 317 5.84 25.29 -17.68
N VAL A 318 6.64 25.48 -16.62
CA VAL A 318 6.56 24.63 -15.42
C VAL A 318 5.38 25.08 -14.56
N MET A 319 4.68 24.12 -13.96
CA MET A 319 3.51 24.34 -13.11
C MET A 319 3.76 23.68 -11.76
N GLY A 320 3.53 24.39 -10.67
CA GLY A 320 3.52 23.79 -9.34
C GLY A 320 2.12 23.31 -8.99
N VAL A 321 1.97 22.00 -8.83
CA VAL A 321 0.70 21.32 -8.54
C VAL A 321 0.73 20.69 -7.14
N PRO A 322 -0.43 20.37 -6.52
CA PRO A 322 -0.48 19.72 -5.22
C PRO A 322 0.12 18.31 -5.27
N ILE A 323 0.66 17.81 -4.15
CA ILE A 323 1.19 16.43 -4.07
C ILE A 323 0.13 15.38 -4.46
N SER A 324 -1.15 15.63 -4.16
CA SER A 324 -2.26 14.75 -4.54
C SER A 324 -2.45 14.59 -6.05
N PHE A 325 -1.82 15.42 -6.88
CA PHE A 325 -1.71 15.21 -8.33
C PHE A 325 -1.12 13.83 -8.68
N LEU A 326 -0.20 13.30 -7.86
CA LEU A 326 0.48 12.03 -8.15
C LEU A 326 -0.46 10.82 -8.21
N ASP A 327 -1.64 10.90 -7.59
CA ASP A 327 -2.71 9.90 -7.69
C ASP A 327 -3.34 9.85 -9.11
N LYS A 328 -3.07 10.87 -9.94
CA LYS A 328 -3.53 10.97 -11.34
C LYS A 328 -2.39 11.25 -12.31
N TYR A 329 -1.15 11.01 -11.89
CA TYR A 329 0.02 11.31 -12.70
C TYR A 329 0.13 10.30 -13.85
N CYS A 330 0.09 10.83 -15.07
CA CYS A 330 0.30 10.10 -16.32
C CYS A 330 1.68 10.48 -16.91
N PRO A 331 2.66 9.56 -16.97
CA PRO A 331 4.00 9.85 -17.46
C PRO A 331 4.08 10.08 -18.98
N GLU A 332 3.02 9.78 -19.71
CA GLU A 332 2.84 10.16 -21.12
C GLU A 332 2.37 11.61 -21.26
N GLN A 333 1.64 12.14 -20.28
CA GLN A 333 1.10 13.50 -20.32
C GLN A 333 2.04 14.52 -19.66
N PHE A 334 2.73 14.14 -18.58
CA PHE A 334 3.52 15.06 -17.78
C PHE A 334 4.92 14.54 -17.47
N GLU A 335 5.84 15.48 -17.30
CA GLU A 335 7.17 15.27 -16.73
C GLU A 335 7.22 15.88 -15.33
N ILE A 336 7.80 15.16 -14.35
CA ILE A 336 8.08 15.68 -13.01
C ILE A 336 9.47 16.34 -12.99
N VAL A 337 9.51 17.64 -12.74
CA VAL A 337 10.73 18.46 -12.81
C VAL A 337 11.45 18.54 -11.47
N LYS A 338 10.74 18.96 -10.42
CA LYS A 338 11.30 19.21 -9.08
C LYS A 338 10.21 19.08 -8.01
N PHE A 339 10.61 19.05 -6.75
CA PHE A 339 9.71 19.09 -5.60
C PHE A 339 10.06 20.27 -4.71
N ARG A 340 9.02 21.01 -4.30
CA ARG A 340 8.97 21.95 -3.18
C ARG A 340 9.84 23.20 -3.25
N HIS A 341 11.06 23.13 -3.79
CA HIS A 341 12.05 24.20 -3.70
C HIS A 341 12.22 24.99 -5.01
N GLY A 342 12.45 26.29 -4.87
CA GLY A 342 12.84 27.20 -5.96
C GLY A 342 14.30 27.05 -6.38
N ASN A 343 14.81 28.00 -7.15
CA ASN A 343 16.21 28.02 -7.61
C ASN A 343 17.21 28.40 -6.50
N ASP A 344 16.71 28.98 -5.41
CA ASP A 344 17.46 29.37 -4.21
C ASP A 344 17.46 28.28 -3.13
N ASP A 345 16.99 27.06 -3.48
CA ASP A 345 16.80 25.91 -2.59
C ASP A 345 15.91 26.15 -1.36
N LYS A 346 15.17 27.26 -1.36
CA LYS A 346 14.11 27.53 -0.37
C LYS A 346 12.76 27.09 -0.90
N ASP A 347 11.80 26.96 0.00
CA ASP A 347 10.41 26.66 -0.35
C ASP A 347 9.88 27.67 -1.38
N LEU A 348 9.10 27.16 -2.34
CA LEU A 348 8.46 28.00 -3.36
C LEU A 348 7.67 29.13 -2.69
N ARG A 349 7.83 30.33 -3.23
CA ARG A 349 7.25 31.56 -2.68
C ARG A 349 6.52 32.31 -3.78
N LEU A 350 5.30 32.77 -3.49
CA LEU A 350 4.54 33.66 -4.36
C LEU A 350 5.04 35.10 -4.23
N LYS A 351 4.71 35.96 -5.20
CA LYS A 351 5.11 37.37 -5.21
C LYS A 351 4.66 38.18 -3.99
N ASP A 352 3.59 37.76 -3.32
CA ASP A 352 3.10 38.38 -2.09
C ASP A 352 3.81 37.86 -0.82
N GLY A 353 4.85 37.03 -0.99
CA GLY A 353 5.63 36.44 0.10
C GLY A 353 5.04 35.15 0.68
N LYS A 354 3.83 34.73 0.27
CA LYS A 354 3.22 33.50 0.77
C LYS A 354 3.94 32.27 0.26
N CYS A 355 4.12 31.29 1.14
CA CYS A 355 4.65 29.97 0.80
C CYS A 355 3.46 28.99 0.71
N PRO A 356 3.06 28.52 -0.49
CA PRO A 356 2.04 27.49 -0.58
C PRO A 356 2.53 26.19 0.06
N TYR A 357 1.60 25.33 0.43
CA TYR A 357 1.93 23.97 0.84
C TYR A 357 2.70 23.26 -0.28
N PHE A 358 3.53 22.27 0.07
CA PHE A 358 4.47 21.62 -0.85
C PHE A 358 3.87 21.31 -2.24
N ARG A 359 4.61 21.71 -3.27
CA ARG A 359 4.23 21.56 -4.68
C ARG A 359 5.15 20.60 -5.41
N VAL A 360 4.58 19.82 -6.31
CA VAL A 360 5.33 19.07 -7.32
C VAL A 360 5.41 19.97 -8.55
N LEU A 361 6.61 20.28 -9.02
CA LEU A 361 6.81 21.04 -10.24
C LEU A 361 6.75 20.07 -11.41
N ILE A 362 5.79 20.29 -12.31
CA ILE A 362 5.55 19.46 -13.49
C ILE A 362 5.58 20.30 -14.77
N LYS A 363 5.71 19.63 -15.91
CA LYS A 363 5.55 20.22 -17.24
C LYS A 363 4.77 19.26 -18.13
N HIS A 364 4.04 19.77 -19.12
CA HIS A 364 3.53 18.91 -20.19
C HIS A 364 4.67 18.24 -20.93
N LYS A 365 4.52 16.94 -21.17
CA LYS A 365 5.44 16.22 -22.05
C LYS A 365 5.14 16.65 -23.48
N LYS A 366 6.13 17.23 -24.16
CA LYS A 366 6.00 17.56 -25.58
C LYS A 366 5.86 16.26 -26.36
N LYS A 367 4.82 16.18 -27.20
CA LYS A 367 4.63 15.08 -28.14
C LYS A 367 5.70 15.09 -29.21
#